data_AF-A0A3D5YE61-F1
#
_entry.id   AF-A0A3D5YE61-F1
#
_cell.length_a   1.000
_cell.length_b   1.000
_cell.length_c   1.000
_cell.angle_alpha   90.00
_cell.angle_beta   90.00
_cell.angle_gamma   90.00
#
_symmetry.space_group_name_H-M   'P 1'
#
loop_
_entity.id
_entity.type
_entity.pdbx_description
1 polymer ?
#
loop_
_entity_poly.entity_id
_entity_poly.type
_entity_poly.pdbx_seq_one_letter_code
_entity_poly.pdbx_strand_id
1 'polypeptide(L)'
;MITKIGFNAVEVQNAAAEYEKVELPKEYRELMDGISRIMSPFVDMSDMAIRGFIFRAIIEWQKRKNKKVAIVLDLSPQERQQMMKQGLDILQEMLAKILKTPSDKQKLQKAVDMAYSAYLHKLMPKKS
;
A
#
# COMPACT_ATOMS: atom_id res chain seq x y z
N MET A 1 19.52 16.60 -27.93
CA MET A 1 18.07 16.46 -28.14
C MET A 1 17.48 15.79 -26.92
N ILE A 2 16.59 16.48 -26.19
CA ILE A 2 15.83 15.87 -25.10
C ILE A 2 14.62 15.22 -25.75
N THR A 3 14.58 13.90 -25.79
CA THR A 3 13.40 13.14 -26.21
C THR A 3 12.26 13.52 -25.27
N LYS A 4 11.25 14.22 -25.78
CA LYS A 4 10.00 14.44 -25.03
C LYS A 4 9.44 13.06 -24.69
N ILE A 5 9.50 12.67 -23.42
CA ILE A 5 8.77 11.51 -22.92
C ILE A 5 7.29 11.89 -23.04
N GLY A 6 6.62 11.35 -24.06
CA GLY A 6 5.20 11.55 -24.26
C GLY A 6 4.43 10.70 -23.25
N PHE A 7 3.60 11.33 -22.43
CA PHE A 7 2.67 10.59 -21.57
C PHE A 7 1.67 9.84 -22.46
N ASN A 8 1.66 8.51 -22.37
CA ASN A 8 0.71 7.67 -23.09
C ASN A 8 -0.49 7.34 -22.18
N ALA A 9 -1.53 8.17 -22.26
CA ALA A 9 -2.73 8.02 -21.44
C ALA A 9 -3.46 6.69 -21.69
N VAL A 10 -3.40 6.16 -22.91
CA VAL A 10 -4.07 4.91 -23.30
C VAL A 10 -3.44 3.72 -22.58
N GLU A 11 -2.11 3.65 -22.55
CA GLU A 11 -1.39 2.59 -21.82
C GLU A 11 -1.70 2.60 -20.32
N VAL A 12 -1.84 3.79 -19.73
CA VAL A 12 -2.23 3.94 -18.32
C VAL A 12 -3.64 3.41 -18.07
N GLN A 13 -4.58 3.70 -18.98
CA GLN A 13 -5.95 3.18 -18.89
C GLN A 13 -6.01 1.67 -19.08
N ASN A 14 -5.24 1.12 -20.02
CA ASN A 14 -5.16 -0.32 -20.23
C ASN A 14 -4.59 -1.04 -19.00
N ALA A 15 -3.50 -0.52 -18.42
CA ALA A 15 -2.92 -1.06 -17.19
C ALA A 15 -3.90 -1.02 -16.01
N ALA A 16 -4.71 0.04 -15.89
CA ALA A 16 -5.76 0.12 -14.89
C ALA A 16 -6.84 -0.95 -15.10
N ALA A 17 -7.27 -1.15 -16.35
CA ALA A 17 -8.27 -2.18 -16.68
C ALA A 17 -7.73 -3.61 -16.47
N GLU A 18 -6.44 -3.85 -16.67
CA GLU A 18 -5.80 -5.12 -16.36
C GLU A 18 -5.67 -5.36 -14.86
N TYR A 19 -5.35 -4.34 -14.07
CA TYR A 19 -5.30 -4.43 -12.62
C TYR A 19 -6.64 -4.89 -12.01
N GLU A 20 -7.77 -4.43 -12.57
CA GLU A 20 -9.09 -4.87 -12.10
C GLU A 20 -9.33 -6.37 -12.27
N LYS A 21 -8.64 -7.01 -13.23
CA LYS A 21 -8.73 -8.46 -13.47
C LYS A 21 -7.87 -9.28 -12.50
N VAL A 22 -7.04 -8.65 -11.67
CA VAL A 22 -6.21 -9.37 -10.70
C VAL A 22 -7.09 -9.97 -9.61
N GLU A 23 -7.20 -11.29 -9.58
CA GLU A 23 -7.90 -12.01 -8.55
C GLU A 23 -7.07 -12.03 -7.25
N LEU A 24 -7.46 -11.17 -6.30
CA LEU A 24 -6.97 -11.18 -4.93
C LEU A 24 -8.07 -11.74 -4.01
N PRO A 25 -7.72 -12.49 -2.95
CA PRO A 25 -8.71 -12.85 -1.97
C PRO A 25 -9.34 -11.59 -1.36
N LYS A 26 -10.64 -11.66 -1.05
CA LYS A 26 -11.46 -10.51 -0.66
C LYS A 26 -10.84 -9.72 0.50
N GLU A 27 -10.30 -10.40 1.50
CA GLU A 27 -9.70 -9.76 2.67
C GLU A 27 -8.50 -8.88 2.29
N TYR A 28 -7.69 -9.30 1.31
CA TYR A 28 -6.56 -8.53 0.82
C TYR A 28 -7.02 -7.30 0.05
N ARG A 29 -8.03 -7.45 -0.82
CA ARG A 29 -8.58 -6.33 -1.57
C ARG A 29 -9.17 -5.28 -0.63
N GLU A 30 -9.96 -5.68 0.35
CA GLU A 30 -10.50 -4.77 1.37
C GLU A 30 -9.41 -4.05 2.18
N LEU A 31 -8.33 -4.77 2.51
CA LEU A 31 -7.21 -4.20 3.24
C LEU A 31 -6.47 -3.16 2.41
N MET A 32 -6.16 -3.48 1.15
CA MET A 32 -5.51 -2.55 0.22
C MET A 32 -6.38 -1.31 -0.04
N ASP A 33 -7.67 -1.50 -0.26
CA ASP A 33 -8.65 -0.42 -0.47
C ASP A 33 -8.74 0.49 0.77
N GLY A 34 -8.77 -0.10 1.96
CA GLY A 34 -8.81 0.63 3.23
C GLY A 34 -7.57 1.49 3.44
N ILE A 35 -6.37 0.91 3.25
CA ILE A 35 -5.10 1.65 3.36
C ILE A 35 -5.06 2.76 2.31
N SER A 36 -5.40 2.45 1.06
CA SER A 36 -5.34 3.42 -0.04
C SER A 36 -6.25 4.63 0.21
N ARG A 37 -7.48 4.39 0.67
CA ARG A 37 -8.44 5.46 1.02
C ARG A 37 -7.97 6.31 2.20
N ILE A 38 -7.26 5.72 3.17
CA ILE A 38 -6.67 6.47 4.28
C ILE A 38 -5.51 7.33 3.79
N MET A 39 -4.71 6.85 2.83
CA MET A 39 -3.53 7.55 2.36
C MET A 39 -3.82 8.62 1.31
N SER A 40 -4.83 8.45 0.46
CA SER A 40 -5.12 9.37 -0.65
C SER A 40 -5.31 10.85 -0.29
N PRO A 41 -5.81 11.23 0.91
CA PRO A 41 -5.86 12.64 1.30
C PRO A 41 -4.49 13.25 1.66
N PHE A 42 -3.47 12.41 1.89
CA PHE A 42 -2.15 12.83 2.38
C PHE A 42 -1.07 12.81 1.30
N VAL A 43 -1.28 12.03 0.25
CA VAL A 43 -0.41 11.96 -0.92
C VAL A 43 -1.19 12.38 -2.15
N ASP A 44 -0.67 13.36 -2.89
CA ASP A 44 -1.26 13.86 -4.14
C ASP A 44 -1.06 12.84 -5.27
N MET A 45 -1.77 11.71 -5.14
CA MET A 45 -1.66 10.53 -5.97
C MET A 45 -3.04 9.89 -6.12
N SER A 46 -3.28 9.26 -7.27
CA SER A 46 -4.51 8.50 -7.47
C SER A 46 -4.53 7.26 -6.57
N ASP A 47 -5.74 6.81 -6.21
CA ASP A 47 -5.97 5.59 -5.43
C ASP A 47 -5.28 4.37 -6.07
N MET A 48 -5.37 4.26 -7.40
CA MET A 48 -4.68 3.22 -8.18
C MET A 48 -3.15 3.26 -7.99
N ALA A 49 -2.54 4.45 -8.01
CA ALA A 49 -1.10 4.58 -7.83
C ALA A 49 -0.70 4.13 -6.41
N ILE A 50 -1.48 4.52 -5.39
CA ILE A 50 -1.24 4.12 -4.00
C ILE A 50 -1.36 2.60 -3.84
N ARG A 51 -2.41 1.98 -4.40
CA ARG A 51 -2.54 0.50 -4.45
C ARG A 51 -1.34 -0.18 -5.09
N GLY A 52 -0.82 0.38 -6.19
CA GLY A 52 0.40 -0.09 -6.83
C GLY A 52 1.61 -0.05 -5.89
N PHE A 53 1.77 1.00 -5.10
CA PHE A 53 2.82 1.09 -4.07
C PHE A 53 2.60 0.11 -2.93
N ILE A 54 1.37 -0.09 -2.46
CA ILE A 54 1.04 -1.09 -1.44
C ILE A 54 1.44 -2.49 -1.94
N PHE A 55 1.08 -2.83 -3.19
CA PHE A 55 1.45 -4.11 -3.78
C PHE A 55 2.97 -4.30 -3.88
N ARG A 56 3.70 -3.26 -4.30
CA ARG A 56 5.17 -3.27 -4.31
C ARG A 56 5.77 -3.44 -2.92
N ALA A 57 5.20 -2.80 -1.91
CA ALA A 57 5.65 -2.94 -0.53
C ALA A 57 5.46 -4.37 0.00
N ILE A 58 4.35 -5.04 -0.36
CA ILE A 58 4.12 -6.45 -0.06
C ILE A 58 5.18 -7.34 -0.73
N ILE A 59 5.44 -7.14 -2.03
CA ILE A 59 6.46 -7.91 -2.76
C ILE A 59 7.86 -7.71 -2.14
N GLU A 60 8.19 -6.47 -1.79
CA GLU A 60 9.46 -6.14 -1.17
C GLU A 60 9.60 -6.79 0.21
N TRP A 61 8.55 -6.78 1.03
CA TRP A 61 8.52 -7.49 2.30
C TRP A 61 8.75 -9.00 2.12
N GLN A 62 8.09 -9.61 1.13
CA GLN A 62 8.26 -11.03 0.80
C GLN A 62 9.71 -11.36 0.43
N LYS A 63 10.34 -10.53 -0.40
CA LYS A 63 11.76 -10.66 -0.76
C LYS A 63 12.66 -10.56 0.48
N ARG A 64 12.46 -9.53 1.30
CA ARG A 64 13.25 -9.30 2.54
C ARG A 64 13.11 -10.44 3.55
N LYS A 65 11.99 -11.17 3.56
CA LYS A 65 11.72 -12.26 4.49
C LYS A 65 11.88 -13.67 3.89
N ASN A 66 12.23 -13.78 2.61
CA ASN A 66 12.28 -15.03 1.87
C ASN A 66 10.99 -15.88 2.04
N LYS A 67 9.83 -15.21 2.12
CA LYS A 67 8.53 -15.87 2.25
C LYS A 67 7.84 -15.88 0.88
N LYS A 68 7.33 -17.05 0.46
CA LYS A 68 6.38 -17.13 -0.67
C LYS A 68 5.07 -16.44 -0.30
N VAL A 69 4.18 -16.26 -1.28
CA VAL A 69 2.77 -15.86 -1.08
C VAL A 69 2.05 -16.95 -0.28
N ALA A 70 2.45 -17.14 0.97
CA ALA A 70 1.79 -17.94 1.98
C ALA A 70 0.94 -16.99 2.80
N ILE A 71 -0.29 -17.42 3.01
CA ILE A 71 -1.45 -16.57 3.11
C ILE A 71 -1.28 -15.74 4.39
N VAL A 72 -1.43 -14.43 4.31
CA VAL A 72 -1.50 -13.51 5.47
C VAL A 72 -2.57 -14.00 6.44
N LEU A 73 -3.54 -14.77 5.95
CA LEU A 73 -4.56 -15.49 6.70
C LEU A 73 -4.03 -16.68 7.52
N ASP A 74 -2.86 -17.24 7.22
CA ASP A 74 -2.26 -18.34 7.98
C ASP A 74 -1.34 -17.83 9.10
N LEU A 75 -0.95 -16.55 9.04
CA LEU A 75 -0.15 -15.92 10.09
C LEU A 75 -1.00 -15.73 11.36
N SER A 76 -0.38 -15.92 12.52
CA SER A 76 -0.98 -15.57 13.80
C SER A 76 -1.28 -14.06 13.87
N PRO A 77 -2.22 -13.61 14.72
CA PRO A 77 -2.52 -12.18 14.85
C PRO A 77 -1.29 -11.30 15.11
N GLN A 78 -0.34 -11.78 15.90
CA GLN A 78 0.91 -11.08 16.21
C GLN A 78 1.81 -10.97 14.97
N GLU A 79 1.94 -12.06 14.20
CA GLU A 79 2.70 -12.03 12.94
C GLU A 79 2.03 -11.15 11.89
N ARG A 80 0.70 -11.15 11.80
CA ARG A 80 -0.06 -10.25 10.92
C ARG A 80 0.15 -8.78 11.29
N GLN A 81 0.19 -8.47 12.59
CA GLN A 81 0.51 -7.12 13.07
C GLN A 81 1.92 -6.70 12.69
N GLN A 82 2.90 -7.59 12.92
CA GLN A 82 4.30 -7.31 12.58
C GLN A 82 4.51 -7.16 11.07
N MET A 83 3.86 -8.01 10.26
CA MET A 83 3.87 -7.90 8.81
C MET A 83 3.28 -6.56 8.36
N MET A 84 2.12 -6.16 8.91
CA MET A 84 1.50 -4.88 8.55
C MET A 84 2.41 -3.70 8.88
N LYS A 85 2.99 -3.68 10.09
CA LYS A 85 3.93 -2.63 10.49
C LYS A 85 5.10 -2.54 9.51
N GLN A 86 5.76 -3.66 9.23
CA GLN A 86 6.90 -3.71 8.30
C GLN A 86 6.50 -3.33 6.86
N GLY A 87 5.31 -3.73 6.40
CA GLY A 87 4.78 -3.37 5.10
C GLY A 87 4.52 -1.86 4.97
N LEU A 88 3.97 -1.24 6.01
CA LEU A 88 3.76 0.20 6.05
C LEU A 88 5.08 0.98 6.15
N ASP A 89 6.06 0.48 6.90
CA ASP A 89 7.41 1.06 6.95
C ASP A 89 8.06 1.06 5.55
N ILE A 90 7.96 -0.07 4.82
CA ILE A 90 8.45 -0.18 3.44
C ILE A 90 7.68 0.76 2.49
N LEU A 91 6.36 0.84 2.63
CA LEU A 91 5.52 1.74 1.84
C LEU A 91 5.92 3.20 2.08
N GLN A 92 6.18 3.57 3.33
CA GLN A 92 6.66 4.89 3.71
C GLN A 92 8.02 5.19 3.09
N GLU A 93 8.97 4.25 3.17
CA GLU A 93 10.29 4.37 2.53
C GLU A 93 10.17 4.62 1.01
N MET A 94 9.23 3.92 0.34
CA MET A 94 9.01 4.08 -1.10
C MET A 94 8.40 5.44 -1.44
N LEU A 95 7.33 5.84 -0.74
CA LEU A 95 6.65 7.11 -0.99
C LEU A 95 7.53 8.31 -0.62
N ALA A 96 8.29 8.24 0.46
CA ALA A 96 9.20 9.31 0.89
C ALA A 96 10.30 9.65 -0.13
N LYS A 97 10.64 8.73 -1.05
CA LYS A 97 11.58 8.97 -2.15
C LYS A 97 10.98 9.81 -3.28
N ILE A 98 9.66 9.89 -3.35
CA ILE A 98 8.91 10.53 -4.44
C ILE A 98 8.36 11.88 -3.97
N LEU A 99 8.10 12.01 -2.67
CA LEU A 99 7.63 13.24 -2.04
C LEU A 99 8.75 14.29 -1.98
N LYS A 100 8.44 15.49 -2.46
CA LYS A 100 9.44 16.54 -2.76
C LYS A 100 9.72 17.46 -1.59
N THR A 101 8.79 17.59 -0.62
CA THR A 101 8.93 18.56 0.48
C THR A 101 8.99 17.90 1.87
N PRO A 102 9.64 18.54 2.87
CA PRO A 102 9.58 18.10 4.26
C PRO A 102 8.15 18.03 4.84
N SER A 103 7.24 18.90 4.37
CA SER A 103 5.83 18.89 4.80
C SER A 103 5.10 17.62 4.37
N ASP A 104 5.48 17.08 3.21
CA ASP A 104 4.92 15.84 2.68
C ASP A 104 5.36 14.64 3.52
N LYS A 105 6.58 14.67 4.08
CA LYS A 105 7.07 13.60 4.95
C LYS A 105 6.26 13.51 6.25
N GLN A 106 5.89 14.64 6.85
CA GLN A 106 5.05 14.66 8.05
C GLN A 106 3.61 14.18 7.77
N LYS A 107 3.02 14.63 6.65
CA LYS A 107 1.71 14.16 6.19
C LYS A 107 1.72 12.65 5.93
N LEU A 108 2.78 12.15 5.30
CA LEU A 108 2.96 10.72 5.04
C LEU A 108 3.08 9.92 6.34
N GLN A 109 3.87 10.38 7.32
CA GLN A 109 3.96 9.71 8.62
C GLN A 109 2.58 9.60 9.28
N LYS A 110 1.81 10.70 9.31
CA LYS A 110 0.45 10.71 9.86
C LYS A 110 -0.47 9.73 9.14
N ALA A 111 -0.38 9.65 7.81
CA ALA A 111 -1.17 8.71 7.01
C ALA A 111 -0.84 7.25 7.36
N VAL A 112 0.45 6.94 7.53
CA VAL A 112 0.94 5.62 7.93
C VAL A 112 0.44 5.25 9.33
N ASP A 113 0.53 6.17 10.30
CA ASP A 113 0.07 5.94 11.66
C ASP A 113 -1.45 5.69 11.70
N MET A 114 -2.22 6.46 10.92
CA MET A 114 -3.66 6.28 10.78
C MET A 114 -4.02 4.93 10.13
N ALA A 115 -3.31 4.54 9.07
CA ALA A 115 -3.52 3.26 8.41
C ALA A 115 -3.22 2.08 9.35
N TYR A 116 -2.13 2.17 10.12
CA TYR A 116 -1.78 1.15 11.09
C TYR A 116 -2.80 1.06 12.23
N SER A 117 -3.24 2.21 12.77
CA SER A 117 -4.28 2.25 13.81
C SER A 117 -5.60 1.65 13.32
N ALA A 118 -6.05 2.01 12.11
CA ALA A 118 -7.25 1.46 11.50
C ALA A 118 -7.16 -0.06 11.32
N TYR A 119 -5.98 -0.56 10.93
CA TYR A 119 -5.74 -2.00 10.83
C TYR A 119 -5.84 -2.70 12.18
N LEU A 120 -5.23 -2.16 13.24
CA LEU A 120 -5.31 -2.74 14.59
C LEU A 120 -6.75 -2.81 15.09
N HIS A 121 -7.56 -1.79 14.83
CA HIS A 121 -8.99 -1.82 15.16
C HIS A 121 -9.75 -2.92 14.42
N LYS A 122 -9.41 -3.21 13.16
CA LYS A 122 -10.00 -4.32 12.38
C LYS A 122 -9.52 -5.69 12.88
N LEU A 123 -8.27 -5.81 13.33
CA LEU A 123 -7.67 -7.05 13.81
C LEU A 123 -8.12 -7.42 15.24
N MET A 124 -8.42 -6.42 16.07
CA MET A 124 -8.87 -6.56 17.45
C MET A 124 -10.21 -5.85 17.65
N PRO A 125 -11.33 -6.40 17.13
CA PRO A 125 -12.64 -5.83 17.43
C PRO A 125 -12.84 -5.86 18.95
N LYS A 126 -13.14 -4.69 19.55
CA LYS A 126 -13.49 -4.62 20.98
C LYS A 126 -14.58 -5.66 21.24
N LYS A 127 -14.34 -6.57 22.20
CA LYS A 127 -15.42 -7.38 22.77
C LYS A 127 -16.47 -6.39 23.28
N SER A 128 -17.62 -6.36 22.62
CA SER A 128 -18.84 -5.75 23.17
C SER A 128 -19.38 -6.66 24.27
#